data_AF-A0A3M1L0S2-F1
#
_entry.id   AF-A0A3M1L0S2-F1
#
_cell.length_a   1.000
_cell.length_b   1.000
_cell.length_c   1.000
_cell.angle_alpha   90.00
_cell.angle_beta   90.00
_cell.angle_gamma   90.00
#
_symmetry.space_group_name_H-M   'P 1'
#
loop_
_entity.id
_entity.type
_entity.pdbx_description
1 polymer ?
#
loop_
_entity_poly.entity_id
_entity_poly.type
_entity_poly.pdbx_seq_one_letter_code
_entity_poly.pdbx_strand_id
1 'polypeptide(L)'
;MFEQSSPSQRRRKELEHMQWMQPQNNQYAARLIRFKARQLCRRPGFTPSDRADIEQEFRVDLLERLPRFDAGKAQLNTFIARVIERKAASIVRHRTAEKRAPEREECSLND
;
A
#
# COMPACT_ATOMS: atom_id res chain seq x y z
N MET A 1 -25.92 23.25 33.32
CA MET A 1 -25.31 24.15 32.31
C MET A 1 -24.28 23.32 31.56
N PHE A 2 -24.58 22.89 30.34
CA PHE A 2 -23.76 21.95 29.57
C PHE A 2 -22.48 22.64 29.12
N GLU A 3 -21.34 22.18 29.63
CA GLU A 3 -20.01 22.64 29.29
C GLU A 3 -19.71 22.25 27.83
N GLN A 4 -19.70 23.27 26.97
CA GLN A 4 -19.39 23.12 25.56
C GLN A 4 -17.93 22.69 25.43
N SER A 5 -17.71 21.39 25.22
CA SER A 5 -16.41 20.89 24.77
C SER A 5 -16.07 21.55 23.44
N SER A 6 -14.98 22.32 23.44
CA SER A 6 -14.50 23.10 22.31
C SER A 6 -14.28 22.23 21.05
N PRO A 7 -14.66 22.69 19.83
CA PRO A 7 -14.51 21.93 18.58
C PRO A 7 -13.08 21.52 18.19
N SER A 8 -12.07 21.91 18.99
CA SER A 8 -10.64 21.71 18.74
C SER A 8 -10.07 20.39 19.29
N GLN A 9 -10.70 19.79 20.30
CA GLN A 9 -10.16 18.60 20.96
C GLN A 9 -10.50 17.29 20.22
N ARG A 10 -11.61 17.24 19.46
CA ARG A 10 -11.99 16.08 18.65
C ARG A 10 -11.00 15.84 17.50
N ARG A 11 -10.63 16.89 16.76
CA ARG A 11 -9.62 16.80 15.68
C ARG A 11 -8.24 16.40 16.19
N ARG A 12 -7.87 16.80 17.40
CA ARG A 12 -6.52 16.52 17.94
C ARG A 12 -6.34 15.04 18.32
N LYS A 13 -7.37 14.40 18.86
CA LYS A 13 -7.38 12.94 19.10
C LYS A 13 -7.51 12.12 17.81
N GLU A 14 -8.23 12.62 16.80
CA GLU A 14 -8.23 12.02 15.44
C GLU A 14 -6.86 12.10 14.78
N LEU A 15 -6.16 13.23 14.92
CA LEU A 15 -4.81 13.41 14.39
C LEU A 15 -3.78 12.60 15.15
N GLU A 16 -3.90 12.42 16.47
CA GLU A 16 -3.06 11.48 17.22
C GLU A 16 -3.37 10.01 16.86
N HIS A 17 -4.64 9.62 16.64
CA HIS A 17 -4.98 8.30 16.10
C HIS A 17 -4.39 8.09 14.69
N MET A 18 -4.38 9.13 13.85
CA MET A 18 -3.75 9.12 12.52
C MET A 18 -2.22 9.14 12.58
N GLN A 19 -1.63 9.76 13.59
CA GLN A 19 -0.18 9.79 13.82
C GLN A 19 0.36 8.44 14.28
N TRP A 20 -0.48 7.59 14.90
CA TRP A 20 -0.15 6.23 15.33
C TRP A 20 -0.63 5.11 14.38
N MET A 21 -1.33 5.44 13.29
CA MET A 21 -1.70 4.50 12.21
C MET A 21 -0.80 4.66 10.98
N GLN A 22 0.47 5.04 11.14
CA GLN A 22 1.41 5.15 10.02
C GLN A 22 1.99 3.76 9.69
N PRO A 23 1.55 3.07 8.60
CA PRO A 23 2.01 1.72 8.27
C PRO A 23 3.50 1.67 7.92
N GLN A 24 4.12 2.81 7.58
CA GLN A 24 5.58 2.93 7.45
C GLN A 24 6.33 2.63 8.75
N ASN A 25 5.68 2.79 9.91
CA ASN A 25 6.23 2.46 11.23
C ASN A 25 5.82 1.05 11.70
N ASN A 26 4.99 0.33 10.94
CA ASN A 26 4.61 -1.03 11.25
C ASN A 26 5.68 -2.02 10.76
N GLN A 27 6.41 -2.62 11.70
CA GLN A 27 7.50 -3.56 11.38
C GLN A 27 7.03 -4.78 10.59
N TYR A 28 5.82 -5.29 10.85
CA TYR A 28 5.24 -6.40 10.11
C TYR A 28 4.99 -6.00 8.64
N ALA A 29 4.35 -4.85 8.42
CA ALA A 29 4.12 -4.32 7.08
C ALA A 29 5.43 -4.14 6.31
N ALA A 30 6.43 -3.48 6.93
CA ALA A 30 7.72 -3.25 6.30
C ALA A 30 8.43 -4.55 5.90
N ARG A 31 8.38 -5.57 6.77
CA ARG A 31 8.99 -6.89 6.49
C ARG A 31 8.27 -7.61 5.35
N LEU A 32 6.93 -7.57 5.36
CA LEU A 32 6.12 -8.20 4.33
C LEU A 32 6.30 -7.54 2.96
N ILE A 33 6.32 -6.21 2.90
CA ILE A 33 6.56 -5.41 1.69
C ILE A 33 7.90 -5.80 1.05
N ARG A 34 8.99 -5.74 1.84
CA ARG A 34 10.34 -6.10 1.37
C ARG A 34 10.40 -7.55 0.90
N PHE A 35 9.76 -8.46 1.62
CA PHE A 35 9.73 -9.87 1.26
C PHE A 35 9.00 -10.11 -0.06
N LYS A 36 7.79 -9.56 -0.21
CA LYS A 36 6.96 -9.74 -1.41
C LYS A 36 7.57 -9.04 -2.63
N ALA A 37 8.13 -7.85 -2.48
CA ALA A 37 8.84 -7.17 -3.56
C ALA A 37 10.02 -8.02 -4.08
N ARG A 38 10.86 -8.54 -3.16
CA ARG A 38 11.95 -9.45 -3.51
C ARG A 38 11.45 -10.74 -4.19
N GLN A 39 10.31 -11.28 -3.75
CA GLN A 39 9.72 -12.45 -4.41
C GLN A 39 9.26 -12.13 -5.84
N LEU A 40 8.69 -10.94 -6.08
CA LEU A 40 8.28 -10.51 -7.42
C LEU A 40 9.46 -10.29 -8.35
N CYS A 41 10.53 -9.61 -7.90
CA CYS A 41 11.74 -9.38 -8.70
C CYS A 41 12.48 -10.65 -9.14
N ARG A 42 12.17 -11.80 -8.53
CA ARG A 42 12.72 -13.11 -8.94
C ARG A 42 11.89 -13.80 -10.02
N ARG A 43 10.74 -13.24 -10.41
CA ARG A 43 9.87 -13.80 -11.43
C ARG A 43 10.27 -13.31 -12.83
N PRO A 44 10.07 -14.13 -13.87
CA PRO A 44 10.33 -13.71 -15.24
C PRO A 44 9.52 -12.46 -15.64
N GLY A 45 10.19 -11.45 -16.20
CA GLY A 45 9.57 -10.17 -16.52
C GLY A 45 9.69 -9.11 -15.44
N PHE A 46 10.41 -9.39 -14.37
CA PHE A 46 10.82 -8.36 -13.42
C PHE A 46 12.33 -8.31 -13.37
N THR A 47 12.85 -7.15 -13.01
CA THR A 47 14.28 -6.91 -12.83
C THR A 47 14.59 -6.63 -11.36
N PRO A 48 15.87 -6.75 -10.95
CA PRO A 48 16.28 -6.32 -9.62
C PRO A 48 16.05 -4.83 -9.34
N SER A 49 16.09 -3.97 -10.37
CA SER A 49 15.83 -2.53 -10.21
C SER A 49 14.37 -2.22 -9.90
N ASP A 50 13.42 -3.03 -10.39
CA ASP A 50 11.98 -2.89 -10.11
C ASP A 50 11.65 -3.02 -8.60
N ARG A 51 12.60 -3.48 -7.78
CA ARG A 51 12.36 -3.76 -6.36
C ARG A 51 11.92 -2.51 -5.60
N ALA A 52 12.61 -1.39 -5.79
CA ALA A 52 12.31 -0.16 -5.05
C ALA A 52 10.91 0.36 -5.40
N ASP A 53 10.57 0.32 -6.70
CA ASP A 53 9.28 0.75 -7.23
C ASP A 53 8.15 -0.14 -6.73
N ILE A 54 8.32 -1.46 -6.75
CA ILE A 54 7.35 -2.41 -6.21
C ILE A 54 7.16 -2.21 -4.70
N GLU A 55 8.24 -1.99 -3.94
CA GLU A 55 8.13 -1.67 -2.51
C GLU A 55 7.34 -0.38 -2.28
N GLN A 56 7.50 0.64 -3.13
CA GLN A 56 6.74 1.88 -3.07
C GLN A 56 5.27 1.69 -3.43
N GLU A 57 4.97 0.97 -4.52
CA GLU A 57 3.61 0.63 -4.93
C GLU A 57 2.83 -0.08 -3.82
N PHE A 58 3.48 -0.98 -3.09
CA PHE A 58 2.89 -1.63 -1.93
C PHE A 58 2.60 -0.65 -0.78
N ARG A 59 3.51 0.28 -0.51
CA ARG A 59 3.32 1.29 0.55
C ARG A 59 2.15 2.21 0.22
N VAL A 60 2.06 2.67 -1.03
CA VAL A 60 1.00 3.56 -1.50
C VAL A 60 -0.37 2.86 -1.39
N ASP A 61 -0.54 1.67 -1.96
CA ASP A 61 -1.83 0.96 -1.90
C ASP A 61 -2.23 0.61 -0.45
N LEU A 62 -1.25 0.35 0.42
CA LEU A 62 -1.52 0.16 1.85
C LEU A 62 -1.99 1.45 2.53
N LEU A 63 -1.30 2.57 2.32
CA LEU A 63 -1.66 3.87 2.88
C LEU A 63 -3.04 4.34 2.44
N GLU A 64 -3.39 4.15 1.16
CA GLU A 64 -4.69 4.53 0.60
C GLU A 64 -5.84 3.73 1.19
N ARG A 65 -5.61 2.45 1.51
CA ARG A 65 -6.65 1.54 2.02
C ARG A 65 -6.78 1.56 3.53
N LEU A 66 -5.71 1.92 4.25
CA LEU A 66 -5.67 1.86 5.71
C LEU A 66 -6.79 2.64 6.41
N PRO A 67 -7.25 3.82 5.94
CA PRO A 67 -8.40 4.51 6.53
C PRO A 67 -9.71 3.71 6.50
N ARG A 68 -9.80 2.66 5.67
CA ARG A 68 -10.96 1.76 5.57
C ARG A 68 -10.83 0.50 6.44
N PHE A 69 -9.76 0.39 7.23
CA PHE A 69 -9.58 -0.73 8.15
C PHE A 69 -10.67 -0.71 9.22
N ASP A 70 -11.26 -1.89 9.44
CA ASP A 70 -12.32 -2.12 10.40
C ASP A 70 -11.90 -3.26 11.34
N ALA A 71 -11.55 -2.90 12.58
CA ALA A 71 -11.09 -3.83 13.60
C ALA A 71 -12.17 -4.84 14.04
N GLY A 72 -13.45 -4.57 13.76
CA GLY A 72 -14.54 -5.51 14.02
C GLY A 72 -14.60 -6.68 13.03
N LYS A 73 -13.91 -6.58 11.88
CA LYS A 73 -13.94 -7.58 10.80
C LYS A 73 -12.66 -8.42 10.70
N ALA A 74 -11.51 -7.87 11.10
CA ALA A 74 -10.23 -8.57 10.99
C ALA A 74 -9.15 -7.94 11.88
N GLN A 75 -8.10 -8.72 12.17
CA GLN A 75 -6.87 -8.18 12.73
C GLN A 75 -6.09 -7.34 11.71
N LEU A 76 -5.37 -6.32 12.18
CA LEU A 76 -4.59 -5.40 11.33
C LEU A 76 -3.58 -6.14 10.44
N ASN A 77 -2.89 -7.16 10.97
CA ASN A 77 -1.93 -7.95 10.19
C ASN A 77 -2.60 -8.70 9.04
N THR A 78 -3.80 -9.25 9.26
CA THR A 78 -4.59 -9.92 8.23
C THR A 78 -5.04 -8.93 7.15
N PHE A 79 -5.46 -7.73 7.55
CA PHE A 79 -5.79 -6.66 6.62
C PHE A 79 -4.58 -6.28 5.75
N ILE A 80 -3.42 -6.02 6.37
CA ILE A 80 -2.16 -5.71 5.68
C ILE A 80 -1.81 -6.82 4.69
N ALA A 81 -1.81 -8.08 5.13
CA ALA A 81 -1.47 -9.21 4.28
C ALA A 81 -2.36 -9.29 3.03
N ARG A 82 -3.68 -9.16 3.19
CA ARG A 82 -4.64 -9.19 2.08
C ARG A 82 -4.44 -8.04 1.10
N VAL A 83 -4.15 -6.84 1.60
CA VAL A 83 -3.87 -5.67 0.76
C VAL A 83 -2.63 -5.91 -0.11
N ILE A 84 -1.53 -6.33 0.52
CA ILE A 84 -0.27 -6.61 -0.18
C ILE A 84 -0.43 -7.75 -1.19
N GLU A 85 -1.12 -8.83 -0.84
CA GLU A 85 -1.36 -9.95 -1.76
C GLU A 85 -2.20 -9.55 -2.97
N ARG A 86 -3.25 -8.73 -2.77
CA ARG A 86 -4.07 -8.20 -3.85
C ARG A 86 -3.24 -7.32 -4.79
N LYS A 87 -2.43 -6.40 -4.25
CA LYS A 87 -1.57 -5.54 -5.06
C LYS A 87 -0.51 -6.35 -5.82
N ALA A 88 0.07 -7.38 -5.20
CA ALA A 88 1.05 -8.25 -5.85
C ALA A 88 0.44 -8.99 -7.05
N ALA A 89 -0.79 -9.50 -6.90
CA ALA A 89 -1.53 -10.11 -8.00
C ALA A 89 -1.83 -9.10 -9.11
N SER A 90 -2.15 -7.85 -8.78
CA SER A 90 -2.38 -6.78 -9.75
C SER A 90 -1.12 -6.46 -10.56
N ILE A 91 0.04 -6.31 -9.91
CA ILE A 91 1.32 -6.04 -10.57
C ILE A 91 1.67 -7.15 -11.57
N VAL A 92 1.54 -8.42 -11.15
CA VAL A 92 1.82 -9.58 -12.02
C VAL A 92 0.87 -9.59 -13.23
N ARG A 93 -0.42 -9.30 -13.03
CA ARG A 93 -1.39 -9.23 -14.13
C ARG A 93 -1.05 -8.14 -15.13
N HIS A 94 -0.71 -6.93 -14.66
CA HIS A 94 -0.35 -5.79 -15.51
C HIS A 94 0.89 -6.11 -16.36
N ARG A 95 1.96 -6.59 -15.71
CA ARG A 95 3.21 -6.97 -16.38
C ARG A 95 3.03 -8.09 -17.40
N THR A 96 2.13 -9.04 -17.13
CA THR A 96 1.83 -10.12 -18.09
C THR A 96 0.99 -9.61 -19.26
N ALA A 97 0.11 -8.63 -19.04
CA ALA A 97 -0.70 -8.03 -20.09
C ALA A 97 0.16 -7.17 -21.05
N GLU A 98 1.10 -6.37 -20.53
CA GLU A 98 2.09 -5.61 -21.31
C GLU A 98 2.84 -6.52 -22.28
N LYS A 99 3.35 -7.65 -21.79
CA LYS A 99 4.07 -8.62 -22.63
C LYS A 99 3.25 -9.22 -23.77
N ARG A 100 1.93 -9.32 -23.61
CA ARG A 100 1.03 -9.87 -24.65
C ARG A 100 0.64 -8.84 -25.70
N ALA A 101 0.77 -7.55 -25.39
CA ALA A 101 0.33 -6.44 -26.24
C ALA A 101 1.40 -5.32 -26.22
N PRO A 102 2.55 -5.52 -26.89
CA PRO A 102 3.65 -4.56 -26.90
C PRO A 102 3.31 -3.24 -27.60
N GLU A 103 2.21 -3.18 -28.37
CA GLU A 103 1.74 -1.99 -29.10
C GLU A 103 1.14 -0.90 -28.20
N ARG A 104 1.03 -1.13 -26.88
CA ARG A 104 0.73 -0.05 -25.93
C ARG A 104 2.03 0.68 -25.59
N GLU A 105 2.59 1.39 -26.57
CA GLU A 105 3.62 2.39 -26.28
C GLU A 105 3.01 3.43 -25.33
N GLU A 106 3.62 3.57 -24.16
CA GLU A 106 3.50 4.77 -23.37
C GLU A 106 4.11 5.90 -24.21
N CYS A 107 3.27 6.67 -24.91
CA CYS A 107 3.68 7.99 -25.36
C CYS A 107 4.19 8.72 -24.11
N SER A 108 5.51 8.90 -24.04
CA SER A 108 6.15 9.70 -23.01
C SER A 108 5.50 11.08 -23.05
N LEU A 109 4.97 11.53 -21.91
CA LEU A 109 4.49 12.90 -21.70
C LEU A 109 5.71 13.85 -21.70
N ASN A 110 6.25 14.14 -22.87
CA ASN A 110 7.20 15.23 -23.09
C ASN A 110 6.89 15.84 -24.45
N ASP A 111 6.00 16.84 -24.45
CA ASP A 111 5.88 17.89 -25.46
C ASP A 111 5.89 19.25 -24.74
#